data_AF-A0A3D3TPL4-F1
#
_entry.id   AF-A0A3D3TPL4-F1
#
_cell.length_a   1.000
_cell.length_b   1.000
_cell.length_c   1.000
_cell.angle_alpha   90.00
_cell.angle_beta   90.00
_cell.angle_gamma   90.00
#
_symmetry.space_group_name_H-M   'P 1'
#
loop_
_entity.id
_entity.type
_entity.pdbx_description
1 polymer ?
#
loop_
_entity_poly.entity_id
_entity_poly.type
_entity_poly.pdbx_seq_one_letter_code
_entity_poly.pdbx_strand_id
1 'polypeptide(L)' 'MSRVKREDTVMVISGKDRGKKGKVLKTIPSENKIIVEGVNFTKKHQRPTNQ' A
#
# COMPACT_ATOMS: atom_id res chain seq x y z
N MET A 1 -20.38 3.73 -1.52
CA MET A 1 -19.59 4.16 -0.36
C MET A 1 -18.29 3.37 -0.33
N SER A 2 -17.13 4.04 -0.32
CA SER A 2 -15.85 3.39 -0.08
C SER A 2 -15.76 2.99 1.41
N ARG A 3 -15.60 1.70 1.70
CA ARG A 3 -15.55 1.16 3.08
C ARG A 3 -14.23 1.43 3.81
N VAL A 4 -13.21 1.91 3.11
CA VAL A 4 -11.86 2.14 3.63
C VAL A 4 -11.45 3.57 3.35
N LYS A 5 -10.99 4.28 4.38
CA LYS A 5 -10.51 5.66 4.32
C LYS A 5 -9.01 5.72 4.60
N ARG A 6 -8.43 6.89 4.32
CA ARG A 6 -7.06 7.21 4.75
C ARG A 6 -7.00 7.15 6.27
N GLU A 7 -5.86 6.72 6.80
CA GLU A 7 -5.59 6.54 8.24
C GLU A 7 -6.23 5.30 8.89
N ASP A 8 -7.05 4.52 8.18
CA ASP A 8 -7.58 3.26 8.71
C ASP A 8 -6.46 2.21 8.88
N THR A 9 -6.61 1.36 9.90
CA THR A 9 -5.74 0.20 10.10
C THR A 9 -6.36 -1.04 9.47
N VAL A 10 -5.64 -1.67 8.55
CA VAL A 10 -6.11 -2.85 7.81
C VAL A 10 -5.14 -4.01 7.95
N MET A 11 -5.65 -5.23 7.76
CA MET A 11 -4.86 -6.46 7.76
C MET A 11 -4.93 -7.13 6.39
N VAL A 12 -3.79 -7.58 5.89
CA VAL A 12 -3.70 -8.31 4.61
C VAL A 12 -4.23 -9.74 4.81
N ILE A 13 -5.25 -10.11 4.04
CA ILE A 13 -5.92 -11.42 4.17
C ILE A 13 -5.22 -12.51 3.34
N SER A 14 -4.59 -12.13 2.22
CA SER A 14 -4.03 -13.06 1.23
C SER A 14 -2.78 -12.49 0.53
N GLY A 15 -1.98 -13.37 -0.06
CA GLY A 15 -0.76 -13.02 -0.80
C GLY A 15 0.52 -13.10 0.04
N LYS A 16 1.63 -12.59 -0.52
CA LYS A 16 2.98 -12.65 0.07
C LYS A 16 3.05 -12.03 1.46
N ASP A 17 2.25 -11.00 1.71
CA ASP A 17 2.24 -10.21 2.94
C ASP A 17 1.06 -10.57 3.88
N ARG A 18 0.46 -11.75 3.72
CA ARG A 18 -0.68 -12.22 4.55
C ARG A 18 -0.37 -12.10 6.05
N GLY A 19 -1.32 -11.55 6.80
CA GLY A 19 -1.23 -11.36 8.25
C GLY A 19 -0.57 -10.05 8.68
N LYS A 20 0.08 -9.31 7.78
CA LYS A 20 0.61 -7.99 8.11
C LYS A 20 -0.53 -7.00 8.34
N LYS A 21 -0.39 -6.20 9.40
CA LYS A 21 -1.25 -5.05 9.70
C LYS A 21 -0.51 -3.78 9.33
N GLY A 22 -1.22 -2.80 8.78
CA GLY A 22 -0.63 -1.52 8.41
C GLY A 22 -1.68 -0.44 8.27
N LYS A 23 -1.21 0.81 8.29
CA LYS A 23 -2.05 1.99 8.11
C LYS A 23 -2.20 2.33 6.63
N VAL A 24 -3.39 2.77 6.23
CA VAL A 24 -3.66 3.19 4.86
C VAL A 24 -3.08 4.59 4.62
N LEU A 25 -2.01 4.66 3.81
CA LEU A 25 -1.34 5.92 3.45
C LEU A 25 -2.10 6.69 2.36
N LYS A 26 -2.70 5.97 1.41
CA LYS A 26 -3.44 6.54 0.29
C LYS A 26 -4.50 5.57 -0.22
N THR A 27 -5.67 6.10 -0.53
CA THR A 27 -6.72 5.40 -1.28
C THR A 27 -6.69 5.87 -2.74
N ILE A 28 -6.79 4.93 -3.70
CA ILE A 28 -6.88 5.18 -5.13
C ILE A 28 -8.19 4.56 -5.63
N PRO A 29 -9.34 5.27 -5.48
CA PRO A 29 -10.66 4.72 -5.80
C PRO A 29 -10.82 4.39 -7.27
N SER A 30 -10.16 5.14 -8.17
CA SER A 30 -10.21 4.91 -9.62
C SER A 30 -9.68 3.53 -10.03
N GLU A 31 -8.72 2.98 -9.30
CA GLU A 31 -8.12 1.67 -9.56
C GLU A 31 -8.58 0.60 -8.57
N ASN A 32 -9.50 0.92 -7.64
CA ASN A 32 -9.86 0.07 -6.51
C ASN A 32 -8.65 -0.45 -5.71
N LYS A 33 -7.61 0.38 -5.56
CA LYS A 33 -6.37 0.04 -4.83
C LYS A 33 -6.15 0.95 -3.63
N ILE A 34 -5.41 0.45 -2.65
CA ILE A 34 -4.95 1.20 -1.49
C ILE A 34 -3.46 0.97 -1.28
N ILE A 35 -2.77 2.00 -0.80
CA ILE A 35 -1.37 1.93 -0.39
C ILE A 35 -1.37 1.75 1.13
N VAL A 36 -0.87 0.61 1.58
CA VAL A 36 -0.74 0.26 2.99
C VAL A 36 0.74 0.33 3.36
N GLU A 37 1.04 0.94 4.49
CA GLU A 37 2.39 0.97 5.04
C GLU A 37 2.92 -0.44 5.30
N GLY A 38 4.18 -0.70 4.93
CA GLY A 38 4.84 -1.95 5.28
C GLY A 38 4.57 -3.14 4.36
N VAL A 39 3.80 -2.95 3.28
CA VAL A 39 3.30 -4.02 2.39
C VAL A 39 3.79 -3.80 0.96
N ASN A 40 4.05 -4.89 0.23
CA ASN A 40 4.45 -4.88 -1.19
C ASN A 40 5.75 -4.09 -1.49
N PHE A 41 6.77 -4.22 -0.63
CA PHE A 41 8.09 -3.65 -0.92
C PHE A 41 8.74 -4.33 -2.11
N THR A 42 9.21 -3.51 -3.06
CA THR A 42 9.96 -3.96 -4.22
C THR A 42 11.14 -3.04 -4.48
N LYS A 43 12.25 -3.62 -4.93
CA LYS A 43 13.45 -2.86 -5.28
C LYS A 43 13.25 -2.28 -6.68
N LYS A 44 13.14 -0.95 -6.78
CA LYS A 44 13.14 -0.24 -8.06
C LYS A 44 14.57 0.20 -8.39
N HIS A 45 15.10 -0.25 -9.52
CA HIS A 45 16.34 0.31 -10.06
C HIS A 45 16.03 1.71 -10.61
N GLN A 46 16.63 2.74 -10.02
CA GLN A 46 16.46 4.13 -10.46
C GLN A 46 17.69 4.53 -11.28
N ARG A 47 17.45 5.22 -12.40
CA ARG A 47 18.55 5.81 -13.18
C ARG A 47 19.31 6.80 -12.30
N PRO A 48 20.65 6.85 -12.39
CA PRO A 48 21.42 7.84 -11.66
C PRO A 48 21.03 9.24 -12.15
N THR A 49 20.61 10.10 -11.23
CA THR A 49 20.44 11.53 -11.46
C THR A 49 21.75 12.23 -11.10
N ASN A 50 22.33 12.98 -12.03
CA ASN A 50 23.39 13.93 -11.70
C ASN A 50 22.74 15.07 -10.90
N GLN A 51 23.28 15.35 -9.71
CA GLN A 51 22.83 16.41 -8.82
C GLN A 51 23.40 17.76 -9.23
#